data_AF-R7L4W2-F1
#
_entry.id   AF-R7L4W2-F1
#
_cell.length_a   1.000
_cell.length_b   1.000
_cell.length_c   1.000
_cell.angle_alpha   90.00
_cell.angle_beta   90.00
_cell.angle_gamma   90.00
#
_symmetry.space_group_name_H-M   'P 1'
#
loop_
_entity.id
_entity.type
_entity.pdbx_description
1 polymer ?
#
loop_
_entity_poly.entity_id
_entity_poly.type
_entity_poly.pdbx_seq_one_letter_code
_entity_poly.pdbx_strand_id
1 'polypeptide(L)'
;MKHFKQKTSRGAFTLVEVMLAVGVIAVSITAMIGLLSAITANLNQIRYQNKAVAIIANLETTLKMKSFAQVFDWVKNPAEPYVVYFWDEYQNPDEPDNSSMVTMSSELDGFTPEQPPSMDNLQKSEGEVFRVLLSLYENGLKGQKTNIGDETEYAGGSLTDVKLYALAYLPIKVEILVDPKDDVITGSGDETINEPRRVYEDQLMKMR
;
A
#
# COMPACT_ATOMS: atom_id res chain seq x y z
N MET A 1 18.88 76.68 12.72
CA MET A 1 18.31 75.51 12.02
C MET A 1 19.24 75.09 10.89
N LYS A 2 19.92 73.94 10.99
CA LYS A 2 20.70 73.36 9.88
C LYS A 2 19.87 72.26 9.23
N HIS A 3 19.45 72.48 7.99
CA HIS A 3 18.86 71.43 7.15
C HIS A 3 19.96 70.44 6.75
N PHE A 4 19.87 69.20 7.25
CA PHE A 4 20.59 68.07 6.67
C PHE A 4 19.93 67.71 5.34
N LYS A 5 20.59 68.05 4.22
CA LYS A 5 20.26 67.49 2.90
C LYS A 5 20.76 66.05 2.87
N GLN A 6 19.85 65.09 3.05
CA GLN A 6 20.15 63.67 2.86
C GLN A 6 20.38 63.43 1.36
N LYS A 7 21.64 63.23 0.99
CA LYS A 7 22.05 62.97 -0.40
C LYS A 7 21.78 61.49 -0.67
N THR A 8 20.66 61.16 -1.31
CA THR A 8 20.37 59.81 -1.80
C THR A 8 21.30 59.50 -2.97
N SER A 9 22.43 58.88 -2.67
CA SER A 9 23.29 58.25 -3.66
C SER A 9 22.54 57.08 -4.31
N ARG A 10 22.10 57.24 -5.56
CA ARG A 10 21.69 56.10 -6.40
C ARG A 10 22.95 55.36 -6.82
N GLY A 11 23.39 54.39 -6.02
CA GLY A 11 24.45 53.47 -6.40
C GLY A 11 23.97 52.56 -7.52
N ALA A 12 24.69 52.54 -8.64
CA ALA A 12 24.49 51.52 -9.67
C ALA A 12 25.13 50.21 -9.18
N PHE A 13 24.37 49.11 -9.21
CA PHE A 13 24.87 47.81 -8.80
C PHE A 13 25.99 47.32 -9.70
N THR A 14 27.01 46.71 -9.11
CA THR A 14 28.12 46.14 -9.88
C THR A 14 27.68 44.84 -10.56
N LEU A 15 28.27 44.52 -11.71
CA LEU A 15 27.96 43.28 -12.43
C LEU A 15 28.19 42.03 -11.56
N VAL A 16 29.21 42.06 -10.69
CA VAL A 16 29.52 40.98 -9.75
C VAL A 16 28.42 40.80 -8.69
N GLU A 17 27.88 41.88 -8.12
CA GLU A 17 26.75 41.80 -7.17
C GLU A 17 25.50 41.22 -7.81
N VAL A 18 25.19 41.62 -9.05
CA VAL A 18 24.04 41.09 -9.78
C VAL A 18 24.23 39.60 -10.07
N MET A 19 25.43 39.18 -10.49
CA MET A 19 25.72 37.76 -10.75
C MET A 19 25.67 36.92 -9.47
N LEU A 20 26.18 37.44 -8.35
CA LEU A 20 26.05 36.78 -7.05
C LEU A 20 24.59 36.65 -6.62
N ALA A 21 23.80 37.73 -6.76
CA ALA A 21 22.38 37.70 -6.42
C ALA A 21 21.61 36.68 -7.27
N VAL A 22 21.85 36.65 -8.59
CA VAL A 22 21.23 35.67 -9.49
C VAL A 22 21.67 34.24 -9.13
N GLY A 23 22.95 34.03 -8.81
CA GLY A 23 23.47 32.73 -8.37
C GLY A 23 22.81 32.22 -7.09
N VAL A 24 22.65 33.09 -6.08
CA VAL A 24 21.96 32.74 -4.83
C VAL A 24 20.49 32.41 -5.09
N ILE A 25 19.79 33.23 -5.89
CA ILE A 25 18.38 33.00 -6.23
C ILE A 25 18.21 31.66 -6.96
N ALA A 26 19.07 31.35 -7.93
CA ALA A 26 19.02 30.09 -8.68
C ALA A 26 19.22 28.86 -7.76
N VAL A 27 20.18 28.92 -6.84
CA VAL A 27 20.41 27.86 -5.86
C VAL A 27 19.22 27.71 -4.90
N SER A 28 18.67 28.83 -4.41
CA SER A 28 17.51 28.81 -3.52
C SER A 28 16.25 28.23 -4.17
N ILE A 29 15.98 28.55 -5.44
CA ILE A 29 14.86 27.99 -6.19
C ILE A 29 15.03 26.48 -6.38
N THR A 30 16.23 26.05 -6.81
CA THR A 30 16.53 24.62 -7.01
C THR A 30 16.38 23.84 -5.70
N ALA A 31 16.87 24.38 -4.58
CA ALA A 31 16.71 23.76 -3.26
C ALA A 31 15.24 23.66 -2.82
N MET A 32 14.42 24.68 -3.10
CA MET A 32 12.99 24.65 -2.79
C MET A 32 12.23 23.60 -3.62
N ILE A 33 12.57 23.43 -4.90
CA ILE A 33 11.98 22.38 -5.75
C ILE A 33 12.35 21.00 -5.20
N GLY A 34 13.62 20.79 -4.82
CA GLY A 34 14.07 19.54 -4.21
C GLY A 34 13.34 19.22 -2.90
N LEU A 35 13.16 20.23 -2.04
CA LEU A 35 12.37 20.08 -0.80
C LEU A 35 10.90 19.76 -1.08
N LEU A 36 10.27 20.44 -2.03
CA LEU A 36 8.87 20.18 -2.39
C LEU A 36 8.69 18.75 -2.92
N SER A 37 9.61 18.28 -3.77
CA SER A 37 9.60 16.90 -4.25
C SER A 37 9.76 15.89 -3.12
N ALA A 38 10.68 16.14 -2.18
CA ALA A 38 10.88 15.27 -1.01
C ALA A 38 9.66 15.27 -0.07
N ILE A 39 9.02 16.42 0.14
CA ILE A 39 7.78 16.53 0.94
C ILE A 39 6.64 15.77 0.24
N THR A 40 6.48 15.92 -1.08
CA THR A 40 5.42 15.25 -1.84
C THR A 40 5.59 13.73 -1.80
N ALA A 41 6.81 13.22 -1.94
CA ALA A 41 7.11 11.80 -1.80
C ALA A 41 6.78 11.28 -0.39
N ASN A 42 7.17 12.01 0.65
CA ASN A 42 6.84 11.67 2.04
C ASN A 42 5.31 11.69 2.29
N LEU A 43 4.59 12.65 1.72
CA LEU A 43 3.14 12.74 1.86
C LEU A 43 2.42 11.56 1.21
N ASN A 44 2.83 11.15 0.00
CA ASN A 44 2.27 9.97 -0.66
C ASN A 44 2.56 8.70 0.13
N GLN A 45 3.77 8.56 0.67
CA GLN A 45 4.13 7.43 1.53
C GLN A 45 3.27 7.37 2.80
N ILE A 46 3.10 8.51 3.50
CA ILE A 46 2.22 8.59 4.69
C ILE A 46 0.77 8.25 4.32
N ARG A 47 0.27 8.76 3.19
CA ARG A 47 -1.08 8.46 2.70
C ARG A 47 -1.26 6.97 2.44
N TYR A 48 -0.30 6.32 1.78
CA TYR A 48 -0.34 4.89 1.52
C TYR A 48 -0.23 4.04 2.80
N GLN A 49 0.58 4.45 3.78
CA GLN A 49 0.62 3.77 5.07
C GLN A 49 -0.69 3.87 5.83
N ASN A 50 -1.28 5.06 5.93
CA ASN A 50 -2.59 5.24 6.56
C ASN A 50 -3.67 4.41 5.86
N LYS A 51 -3.62 4.36 4.52
CA LYS A 51 -4.54 3.55 3.74
C LYS A 51 -4.34 2.05 3.95
N ALA A 52 -3.09 1.60 4.04
CA ALA A 52 -2.75 0.22 4.33
C ALA A 52 -3.33 -0.25 5.67
N VAL A 53 -3.28 0.59 6.72
CA VAL A 53 -3.91 0.29 8.02
C VAL A 53 -5.43 0.10 7.88
N ALA A 54 -6.11 0.93 7.08
CA ALA A 54 -7.54 0.76 6.82
C ALA A 54 -7.83 -0.53 6.01
N ILE A 55 -6.97 -0.87 5.05
CA ILE A 55 -7.06 -2.12 4.28
C ILE A 55 -6.88 -3.34 5.18
N ILE A 56 -5.97 -3.30 6.15
CA ILE A 56 -5.83 -4.38 7.13
C ILE A 56 -7.14 -4.62 7.90
N ALA A 57 -7.82 -3.56 8.35
CA ALA A 57 -9.11 -3.71 9.04
C ALA A 57 -10.19 -4.34 8.12
N ASN A 58 -10.22 -3.96 6.84
CA ASN A 58 -11.12 -4.56 5.85
C ASN A 58 -10.75 -6.02 5.53
N LEU A 59 -9.46 -6.33 5.45
CA LEU A 59 -8.94 -7.67 5.25
C LEU A 59 -9.29 -8.56 6.45
N GLU A 60 -9.09 -8.10 7.70
CA GLU A 60 -9.49 -8.84 8.89
C GLU A 60 -10.99 -9.16 8.88
N THR A 61 -11.82 -8.20 8.47
CA THR A 61 -13.25 -8.40 8.32
C THR A 61 -13.54 -9.47 7.26
N THR A 62 -12.86 -9.39 6.10
CA THR A 62 -12.96 -10.39 5.04
C THR A 62 -12.55 -11.78 5.54
N LEU A 63 -11.40 -11.90 6.21
CA LEU A 63 -10.91 -13.13 6.80
C LEU A 63 -11.89 -13.68 7.83
N LYS A 64 -12.54 -12.85 8.66
CA LYS A 64 -13.56 -13.28 9.64
C LYS A 64 -14.80 -13.85 8.95
N MET A 65 -15.23 -13.25 7.84
CA MET A 65 -16.42 -13.68 7.08
C MET A 65 -16.21 -15.00 6.33
N LYS A 66 -14.99 -15.28 5.86
CA LYS A 66 -14.67 -16.51 5.13
C LYS A 66 -14.46 -17.68 6.10
N SER A 67 -14.75 -18.90 5.64
CA SER A 67 -14.53 -20.11 6.44
C SER A 67 -13.04 -20.36 6.67
N PHE A 68 -12.68 -21.05 7.76
CA PHE A 68 -11.28 -21.43 8.00
C PHE A 68 -10.70 -22.25 6.83
N ALA A 69 -11.49 -23.18 6.27
CA ALA A 69 -11.03 -24.01 5.16
C ALA A 69 -10.73 -23.21 3.89
N GLN A 70 -11.55 -22.21 3.59
CA GLN A 70 -11.32 -21.33 2.46
C GLN A 70 -10.02 -20.52 2.62
N VAL A 71 -9.83 -19.91 3.80
CA VAL A 71 -8.59 -19.14 4.07
C VAL A 71 -7.38 -20.06 4.12
N PHE A 72 -7.53 -21.29 4.61
CA PHE A 72 -6.48 -22.31 4.55
C PHE A 72 -6.07 -22.59 3.11
N ASP A 73 -7.02 -22.80 2.20
CA ASP A 73 -6.73 -23.04 0.79
C ASP A 73 -6.04 -21.86 0.11
N TRP A 74 -6.34 -20.63 0.53
CA TRP A 74 -5.66 -19.43 0.04
C TRP A 74 -4.17 -19.41 0.36
N VAL A 75 -3.79 -19.76 1.59
CA VAL A 75 -2.42 -19.54 2.06
C VAL A 75 -1.60 -20.81 2.20
N LYS A 76 -2.19 -22.01 2.08
CA LYS A 76 -1.51 -23.30 2.32
C LYS A 76 -0.19 -23.44 1.56
N ASN A 77 -0.04 -22.81 0.41
CA ASN A 77 1.21 -22.77 -0.33
C ASN A 77 1.90 -21.39 -0.16
N PRO A 78 2.95 -21.26 0.65
CA PRO A 78 3.63 -19.98 0.84
C PRO A 78 4.27 -19.43 -0.45
N ALA A 79 4.58 -20.30 -1.43
CA ALA A 79 5.16 -19.90 -2.71
C ALA A 79 4.14 -19.32 -3.70
N GLU A 80 2.85 -19.49 -3.44
CA GLU A 80 1.76 -19.03 -4.31
C GLU A 80 0.81 -18.16 -3.46
N PRO A 81 1.14 -16.87 -3.24
CA PRO A 81 0.31 -15.98 -2.45
C PRO A 81 -1.07 -15.77 -3.09
N TYR A 82 -2.11 -15.81 -2.27
CA TYR A 82 -3.45 -15.41 -2.67
C TYR A 82 -3.54 -13.89 -2.77
N VAL A 83 -4.25 -13.38 -3.77
CA VAL A 83 -4.24 -11.95 -4.08
C VAL A 83 -5.62 -11.34 -3.87
N VAL A 84 -5.68 -10.25 -3.11
CA VAL A 84 -6.89 -9.44 -2.94
C VAL A 84 -6.63 -8.02 -3.42
N TYR A 85 -7.52 -7.49 -4.24
CA TYR A 85 -7.45 -6.12 -4.72
C TYR A 85 -8.40 -5.23 -3.91
N PHE A 86 -7.92 -4.04 -3.56
CA PHE A 86 -8.71 -2.99 -2.93
C PHE A 86 -8.57 -1.68 -3.71
N TRP A 87 -9.67 -0.94 -3.81
CA TRP A 87 -9.69 0.38 -4.45
C TRP A 87 -10.80 1.22 -3.81
N ASP A 88 -10.73 2.55 -3.95
CA ASP A 88 -11.74 3.44 -3.40
C ASP A 88 -12.69 3.94 -4.48
N GLU A 89 -13.99 3.82 -4.23
CA GLU A 89 -15.04 4.36 -5.10
C GLU A 89 -15.87 5.40 -4.34
N TYR A 90 -16.45 6.35 -5.07
CA TYR A 90 -17.45 7.26 -4.52
C TYR A 90 -18.71 6.52 -4.09
N GLN A 91 -19.20 6.83 -2.90
CA GLN A 91 -20.41 6.20 -2.37
C GLN A 91 -21.67 6.59 -3.16
N ASN A 92 -21.75 7.83 -3.62
CA ASN A 92 -22.81 8.34 -4.50
C ASN A 92 -22.17 9.07 -5.69
N PRO A 93 -21.90 8.37 -6.81
CA PRO A 93 -21.27 9.00 -7.98
C PRO A 93 -22.16 10.07 -8.64
N ASP A 94 -23.47 10.04 -8.37
CA ASP A 94 -24.45 10.98 -8.93
C ASP A 94 -24.64 12.25 -8.08
N GLU A 95 -24.02 12.32 -6.88
CA GLU A 95 -24.09 13.49 -5.99
C GLU A 95 -22.75 14.24 -5.98
N PRO A 96 -22.63 15.37 -6.70
CA PRO A 96 -21.36 16.10 -6.82
C PRO A 96 -20.85 16.69 -5.49
N ASP A 97 -21.71 16.78 -4.47
CA ASP A 97 -21.36 17.30 -3.15
C ASP A 97 -20.94 16.19 -2.15
N ASN A 98 -21.10 14.91 -2.52
CA ASN A 98 -20.77 13.78 -1.65
C ASN A 98 -19.39 13.20 -2.00
N SER A 99 -18.35 13.73 -1.38
CA SER A 99 -16.98 13.22 -1.52
C SER A 99 -16.67 11.99 -0.66
N SER A 100 -17.69 11.29 -0.13
CA SER A 100 -17.46 10.11 0.70
C SER A 100 -17.01 8.95 -0.17
N MET A 101 -15.89 8.36 0.19
CA MET A 101 -15.33 7.20 -0.49
C MET A 101 -15.54 5.94 0.33
N VAL A 102 -15.77 4.83 -0.35
CA VAL A 102 -15.84 3.50 0.25
C VAL A 102 -14.76 2.63 -0.37
N THR A 103 -14.06 1.89 0.47
CA THR A 103 -13.08 0.91 0.03
C THR A 103 -13.79 -0.36 -0.43
N MET A 104 -13.68 -0.64 -1.72
CA MET A 104 -14.14 -1.86 -2.36
C MET A 104 -13.05 -2.93 -2.28
N SER A 105 -13.46 -4.19 -2.41
CA SER A 105 -12.57 -5.35 -2.46
C SER A 105 -13.02 -6.34 -3.52
N SER A 106 -12.06 -7.00 -4.19
CA SER A 106 -12.33 -8.10 -5.11
C SER A 106 -13.02 -9.29 -4.46
N GLU A 107 -13.00 -9.39 -3.13
CA GLU A 107 -13.64 -10.47 -2.35
C GLU A 107 -15.11 -10.23 -2.00
N LEU A 108 -15.65 -9.05 -2.34
CA LEU A 108 -17.06 -8.72 -2.15
C LEU A 108 -17.94 -9.36 -3.23
N ASP A 109 -19.19 -9.62 -2.88
CA ASP A 109 -20.18 -10.16 -3.81
C ASP A 109 -20.39 -9.22 -5.02
N GLY A 110 -20.42 -9.79 -6.22
CA GLY A 110 -20.56 -9.04 -7.47
C GLY A 110 -19.23 -8.73 -8.17
N PHE A 111 -18.09 -8.97 -7.52
CA PHE A 111 -16.77 -8.94 -8.15
C PHE A 111 -16.21 -10.35 -8.35
N THR A 112 -15.21 -10.45 -9.23
CA THR A 112 -14.46 -11.69 -9.43
C THR A 112 -13.29 -11.74 -8.45
N PRO A 113 -13.20 -12.77 -7.59
CA PRO A 113 -12.06 -12.96 -6.69
C PRO A 113 -10.72 -12.98 -7.44
N GLU A 114 -9.66 -12.53 -6.77
CA GLU A 114 -8.28 -12.49 -7.31
C GLU A 114 -8.11 -11.69 -8.61
N GLN A 115 -9.11 -10.91 -9.02
CA GLN A 115 -9.04 -10.06 -10.20
C GLN A 115 -8.98 -8.58 -9.81
N PRO A 116 -8.21 -7.78 -10.56
CA PRO A 116 -8.23 -6.34 -10.40
C PRO A 116 -9.63 -5.77 -10.73
N PRO A 117 -9.93 -4.54 -10.29
CA PRO A 117 -11.16 -3.87 -10.68
C PRO A 117 -11.32 -3.82 -12.20
N SER A 118 -12.55 -4.05 -12.67
CA SER A 118 -12.90 -3.87 -14.09
C SER A 118 -12.62 -2.43 -14.54
N MET A 119 -12.45 -2.22 -15.84
CA MET A 119 -12.23 -0.86 -16.37
C MET A 119 -13.34 0.13 -15.98
N ASP A 120 -14.59 -0.31 -15.90
CA ASP A 120 -15.71 0.54 -15.50
C ASP A 120 -15.61 0.96 -14.02
N ASN A 121 -15.17 0.05 -13.15
CA ASN A 121 -14.95 0.34 -11.72
C ASN A 121 -13.72 1.21 -11.53
N LEU A 122 -12.66 0.92 -12.29
CA LEU A 122 -11.46 1.73 -12.31
C LEU A 122 -11.79 3.17 -12.72
N GLN A 123 -12.63 3.40 -13.73
CA GLN A 123 -13.03 4.77 -14.11
C GLN A 123 -13.74 5.54 -12.97
N LYS A 124 -14.50 4.83 -12.13
CA LYS A 124 -15.19 5.39 -10.96
C LYS A 124 -14.31 5.49 -9.72
N SER A 125 -13.17 4.81 -9.72
CA SER A 125 -12.24 4.82 -8.59
C SER A 125 -11.43 6.11 -8.54
N GLU A 126 -11.11 6.55 -7.33
CA GLU A 126 -10.12 7.60 -7.12
C GLU A 126 -8.93 7.05 -6.31
N GLY A 127 -7.74 7.57 -6.64
CA GLY A 127 -6.49 7.05 -6.11
C GLY A 127 -6.00 5.79 -6.83
N GLU A 128 -5.06 5.12 -6.17
CA GLU A 128 -4.37 3.93 -6.68
C GLU A 128 -5.07 2.65 -6.27
N VAL A 129 -4.73 1.55 -6.93
CA VAL A 129 -5.20 0.21 -6.57
C VAL A 129 -4.22 -0.41 -5.59
N PHE A 130 -4.72 -0.98 -4.51
CA PHE A 130 -3.92 -1.67 -3.53
C PHE A 130 -4.04 -3.18 -3.75
N ARG A 131 -2.93 -3.82 -4.04
CA ARG A 131 -2.84 -5.26 -4.20
C ARG A 131 -2.29 -5.87 -2.93
N VAL A 132 -3.01 -6.82 -2.36
CA VAL A 132 -2.69 -7.45 -1.08
C VAL A 132 -2.35 -8.91 -1.32
N LEU A 133 -1.12 -9.29 -0.99
CA LEU A 133 -0.66 -10.67 -1.08
C LEU A 133 -0.80 -11.33 0.29
N LEU A 134 -1.50 -12.45 0.33
CA LEU A 134 -1.70 -13.29 1.50
C LEU A 134 -0.92 -14.58 1.33
N SER A 135 0.00 -14.85 2.23
CA SER A 135 0.78 -16.10 2.23
C SER A 135 0.88 -16.69 3.63
N LEU A 136 1.27 -17.95 3.73
CA LEU A 136 1.49 -18.58 5.02
C LEU A 136 2.68 -17.93 5.72
N TYR A 137 2.49 -17.49 6.96
CA TYR A 137 3.61 -17.06 7.78
C TYR A 137 4.33 -18.27 8.39
N GLU A 138 5.27 -18.84 7.63
CA GLU A 138 5.95 -20.09 7.97
C GLU A 138 6.66 -20.07 9.32
N ASN A 139 7.28 -18.94 9.67
CA ASN A 139 7.97 -18.80 10.95
C ASN A 139 7.01 -18.91 12.15
N GLY A 140 5.72 -18.60 11.95
CA GLY A 140 4.68 -18.79 12.97
C GLY A 140 4.30 -20.26 13.19
N LEU A 141 4.67 -21.14 12.27
CA LEU A 141 4.41 -22.58 12.36
C LEU A 141 5.67 -23.42 12.64
N LYS A 142 6.88 -22.86 12.50
CA LYS A 142 8.12 -23.60 12.76
C LYS A 142 8.14 -24.17 14.18
N GLY A 143 8.43 -25.47 14.28
CA GLY A 143 8.43 -26.20 15.56
C GLY A 143 7.04 -26.63 16.05
N GLN A 144 5.96 -26.36 15.28
CA GLN A 144 4.61 -26.80 15.62
C GLN A 144 4.27 -28.11 14.89
N LYS A 145 3.46 -28.96 15.53
CA LYS A 145 2.86 -30.14 14.89
C LYS A 145 1.62 -29.70 14.12
N THR A 146 1.76 -29.51 12.82
CA THR A 146 0.70 -28.96 11.97
C THR A 146 -0.31 -29.99 11.50
N ASN A 147 0.04 -31.28 11.46
CA ASN A 147 -0.84 -32.36 11.02
C ASN A 147 -1.30 -33.25 12.19
N ILE A 148 -2.51 -33.78 12.09
CA ILE A 148 -3.09 -34.71 13.06
C ILE A 148 -2.36 -36.05 12.96
N GLY A 149 -1.78 -36.49 14.08
CA GLY A 149 -1.11 -37.79 14.17
C GLY A 149 0.33 -37.80 13.66
N ASP A 150 0.85 -36.69 13.14
CA ASP A 150 2.27 -36.56 12.82
C ASP A 150 3.09 -36.23 14.07
N GLU A 151 4.24 -36.90 14.19
CA GLU A 151 5.24 -36.56 15.21
C GLU A 151 6.24 -35.50 14.73
N THR A 152 6.28 -35.25 13.42
CA THR A 152 7.18 -34.27 12.81
C THR A 152 6.67 -32.86 12.98
N GLU A 153 7.58 -31.97 13.42
CA GLU A 153 7.32 -30.54 13.46
C GLU A 153 7.43 -29.92 12.07
N TYR A 154 6.67 -28.86 11.84
CA TYR A 154 6.73 -28.11 10.61
C TYR A 154 8.09 -27.41 10.45
N ALA A 155 8.75 -27.70 9.33
CA ALA A 155 10.07 -27.16 8.99
C ALA A 155 10.03 -26.15 7.83
N GLY A 156 8.88 -25.99 7.16
CA GLY A 156 8.69 -25.15 5.99
C GLY A 156 7.93 -25.84 4.85
N GLY A 157 7.52 -25.08 3.85
CA GLY A 157 6.84 -25.55 2.64
C GLY A 157 5.31 -25.55 2.73
N SER A 158 4.67 -26.14 1.73
CA SER A 158 3.20 -26.12 1.67
C SER A 158 2.58 -27.00 2.76
N LEU A 159 1.46 -26.56 3.32
CA LEU A 159 0.62 -27.36 4.21
C LEU A 159 -0.14 -28.42 3.39
N THR A 160 -0.60 -29.46 4.08
CA THR A 160 -1.27 -30.62 3.46
C THR A 160 -2.76 -30.35 3.17
N ASP A 161 -3.68 -31.00 3.86
CA ASP A 161 -5.13 -30.83 3.74
C ASP A 161 -5.65 -30.17 5.02
N VAL A 162 -6.63 -29.26 4.89
CA VAL A 162 -7.32 -28.64 6.03
C VAL A 162 -7.88 -29.67 7.02
N LYS A 163 -8.28 -30.86 6.55
CA LYS A 163 -8.79 -31.96 7.38
C LYS A 163 -7.71 -32.60 8.23
N LEU A 164 -6.46 -32.58 7.75
CA LEU A 164 -5.30 -33.08 8.47
C LEU A 164 -4.68 -31.99 9.33
N TYR A 165 -5.05 -30.72 9.14
CA TYR A 165 -4.52 -29.62 9.94
C TYR A 165 -4.98 -29.68 11.41
N ALA A 166 -3.99 -29.71 12.31
CA ALA A 166 -4.16 -29.93 13.75
C ALA A 166 -4.31 -28.64 14.57
N LEU A 167 -3.77 -27.51 14.11
CA LEU A 167 -3.78 -26.27 14.90
C LEU A 167 -5.13 -25.55 14.80
N ALA A 168 -5.45 -24.79 15.85
CA ALA A 168 -6.68 -23.99 15.94
C ALA A 168 -6.55 -22.60 15.30
N TYR A 169 -5.38 -22.27 14.75
CA TYR A 169 -5.08 -20.98 14.16
C TYR A 169 -4.23 -21.17 12.90
N LEU A 170 -4.26 -20.19 12.02
CA LEU A 170 -3.47 -20.11 10.81
C LEU A 170 -2.80 -18.73 10.74
N PRO A 171 -1.47 -18.65 10.85
CA PRO A 171 -0.75 -17.39 10.77
C PRO A 171 -0.56 -16.99 9.31
N ILE A 172 -0.92 -15.76 8.97
CA ILE A 172 -0.97 -15.22 7.61
C ILE A 172 -0.03 -14.04 7.54
N LYS A 173 0.92 -14.08 6.60
CA LYS A 173 1.72 -12.93 6.20
C LYS A 173 0.92 -12.11 5.20
N VAL A 174 0.88 -10.80 5.41
CA VAL A 174 0.15 -9.85 4.56
C VAL A 174 1.14 -8.83 4.02
N GLU A 175 1.18 -8.69 2.70
CA GLU A 175 1.98 -7.66 2.03
C GLU A 175 1.05 -6.76 1.22
N ILE A 176 1.10 -5.45 1.46
CA ILE A 176 0.28 -4.48 0.75
C ILE A 176 1.17 -3.71 -0.22
N LEU A 177 0.80 -3.80 -1.49
CA LEU A 177 1.45 -3.14 -2.60
C LEU A 177 0.51 -2.08 -3.19
N VAL A 178 1.11 -1.01 -3.72
CA VAL A 178 0.38 0.02 -4.45
C VAL A 178 0.69 -0.10 -5.92
N ASP A 179 -0.33 -0.38 -6.71
CA ASP A 179 -0.26 -0.41 -8.16
C ASP A 179 -0.90 0.87 -8.73
N PRO A 180 -0.16 1.61 -9.57
CA PRO A 180 -0.72 2.76 -10.27
C PRO A 180 -1.96 2.36 -11.06
N LYS A 181 -2.94 3.26 -11.11
CA LYS A 181 -4.20 3.02 -11.84
C LYS A 181 -4.00 2.63 -13.31
N ASP A 182 -2.96 3.15 -13.96
CA ASP A 182 -2.59 2.88 -15.34
C ASP A 182 -1.70 1.63 -15.53
N ASP A 183 -1.24 1.01 -14.45
CA ASP A 183 -0.33 -0.14 -14.47
C ASP A 183 -0.63 -1.15 -13.32
N VAL A 184 -1.88 -1.61 -13.31
CA VAL A 184 -2.36 -2.59 -12.33
C VAL A 184 -1.90 -3.99 -12.69
N ILE A 185 -1.16 -4.63 -11.78
CA ILE A 185 -0.63 -5.98 -11.98
C ILE A 185 -1.70 -7.02 -11.65
N THR A 186 -1.85 -8.01 -12.52
CA THR A 186 -2.73 -9.17 -12.27
C THR A 186 -1.95 -10.30 -11.60
N GLY A 187 -2.49 -10.89 -10.54
CA GLY A 187 -1.86 -11.98 -9.79
C GLY A 187 -0.75 -11.50 -8.84
N SER A 188 0.14 -12.42 -8.42
CA SER A 188 1.17 -12.17 -7.40
C SER A 188 2.31 -11.27 -7.89
N GLY A 189 2.52 -11.16 -9.19
CA GLY A 189 3.58 -10.35 -9.79
C GLY A 189 4.99 -10.86 -9.44
N ASP A 190 6.00 -10.22 -10.03
CA ASP A 190 7.40 -10.56 -9.79
C ASP A 190 8.01 -9.71 -8.66
N GLU A 191 8.95 -10.29 -7.90
CA GLU A 191 9.56 -9.61 -6.75
C GLU A 191 10.25 -8.30 -7.12
N THR A 192 10.84 -8.21 -8.32
CA THR A 192 11.49 -6.99 -8.81
C THR A 192 10.52 -5.84 -9.02
N ILE A 193 9.24 -6.13 -9.28
CA ILE A 193 8.19 -5.13 -9.43
C ILE A 193 7.52 -4.86 -8.08
N ASN A 194 7.39 -5.90 -7.25
CA ASN A 194 6.75 -5.84 -5.95
C ASN A 194 7.56 -5.04 -4.92
N GLU A 195 8.88 -5.18 -4.88
CA GLU A 195 9.75 -4.50 -3.90
C GLU A 195 9.53 -2.97 -3.85
N PRO A 196 9.61 -2.22 -4.97
CA PRO A 196 9.38 -0.77 -4.93
C PRO A 196 7.92 -0.37 -4.69
N ARG A 197 6.97 -1.29 -4.87
CA ARG A 197 5.52 -1.05 -4.71
C ARG A 197 5.01 -1.41 -3.31
N ARG A 198 5.79 -2.16 -2.52
CA ARG A 198 5.43 -2.56 -1.17
C ARG A 198 5.43 -1.35 -0.25
N VAL A 199 4.28 -1.06 0.34
CA VAL A 199 4.10 0.08 1.25
C VAL A 199 3.90 -0.36 2.70
N TYR A 200 3.49 -1.61 2.92
CA TYR A 200 3.18 -2.14 4.24
C TYR A 200 3.30 -3.66 4.26
N GLU A 201 3.70 -4.21 5.42
CA GLU A 201 3.78 -5.65 5.68
C GLU A 201 3.32 -5.91 7.11
N ASP A 202 2.53 -6.98 7.31
CA ASP A 202 1.96 -7.34 8.60
C ASP A 202 1.73 -8.84 8.74
N GLN A 203 1.34 -9.26 9.95
CA GLN A 203 0.99 -10.63 10.28
C GLN A 203 -0.40 -10.67 10.91
N LEU A 204 -1.30 -11.41 10.29
CA LEU A 204 -2.64 -11.66 10.79
C LEU A 204 -2.78 -13.12 11.22
N MET A 205 -3.83 -13.40 11.99
CA MET A 205 -4.15 -14.75 12.43
C MET A 205 -5.61 -15.06 12.15
N LYS A 206 -5.85 -16.16 11.42
CA LYS A 206 -7.20 -16.72 11.23
C LYS A 206 -7.41 -17.85 12.23
N MET A 207 -8.39 -17.68 13.11
CA MET A 207 -8.82 -18.74 14.03
C MET A 207 -9.76 -19.71 13.32
N ARG A 208 -9.73 -20.98 13.75
CA ARG A 208 -10.62 -22.05 13.28
C ARG A 208 -12.07 -21.85 13.72
#